data_AF-A0A3A9SI50-F1
#
_entry.id   AF-A0A3A9SI50-F1
#
_cell.length_a   1.000
_cell.length_b   1.000
_cell.length_c   1.000
_cell.angle_alpha   90.00
_cell.angle_beta   90.00
_cell.angle_gamma   90.00
#
_symmetry.space_group_name_H-M   'P 1'
#
loop_
_entity.id
_entity.type
_entity.pdbx_description
1 polymer ?
#
loop_
_entity_poly.entity_id
_entity_poly.type
_entity_poly.pdbx_seq_one_letter_code
_entity_poly.pdbx_strand_id
1 'polypeptide(L)'
;MVIIIYNRIDRGVALTCFKCVIAMFALWYIYKGAFLILDEEKRYNSKWLVYQQDYGTYDVDTFEIDGTTFYYPVSGDQVGYAPFPSSAKDMTGQIELIDGSVESGFKSIESE
;
A
#
# COMPACT_ATOMS: atom_id res chain seq x y z
N MET A 1 8.99 30.48 21.54
CA MET A 1 7.69 31.17 21.44
C MET A 1 6.60 30.53 22.29
N VAL A 2 6.40 29.20 22.21
CA VAL A 2 5.36 28.46 22.97
C VAL A 2 5.45 28.62 24.49
N ILE A 3 6.66 28.56 25.06
CA ILE A 3 6.90 28.69 26.51
C ILE A 3 6.54 30.09 27.05
N ILE A 4 6.74 31.14 26.26
CA ILE A 4 6.43 32.53 26.65
C ILE A 4 4.91 32.75 26.68
N ILE A 5 4.19 32.14 25.71
CA ILE A 5 2.73 32.18 25.64
C ILE A 5 2.13 31.39 26.80
N TYR A 6 2.67 30.20 27.10
CA TYR A 6 2.23 29.38 28.24
C TYR A 6 2.38 30.11 29.59
N ASN A 7 3.49 30.82 29.79
CA ASN A 7 3.70 31.63 31.01
C ASN A 7 2.80 32.87 31.12
N ARG A 8 2.17 33.32 30.03
CA ARG A 8 1.21 34.43 30.00
C ARG A 8 -0.24 33.99 30.14
N ILE A 9 -0.54 32.71 29.94
CA ILE A 9 -1.90 32.17 29.98
C ILE A 9 -2.21 31.72 31.42
N ASP A 10 -3.43 32.02 31.87
CA ASP A 10 -3.93 31.54 33.15
C ASP A 10 -3.87 30.00 33.24
N ARG A 11 -3.39 29.47 34.37
CA ARG A 11 -3.19 28.03 34.53
C ARG A 11 -4.48 27.23 34.41
N GLY A 12 -5.63 27.79 34.80
CA GLY A 12 -6.94 27.17 34.64
C GLY A 12 -7.36 27.06 33.18
N VAL A 13 -7.13 28.11 32.40
CA VAL A 13 -7.37 28.11 30.94
C VAL A 13 -6.46 27.10 30.25
N ALA A 14 -5.17 27.09 30.57
CA ALA A 14 -4.21 26.15 29.99
C ALA A 14 -4.59 24.68 30.27
N LEU A 15 -4.99 24.37 31.51
CA LEU A 15 -5.45 23.04 31.89
C LEU A 15 -6.73 22.63 31.15
N THR A 16 -7.65 23.58 30.95
CA THR A 16 -8.90 23.34 30.21
C THR A 16 -8.61 23.06 28.73
N CYS A 17 -7.76 23.85 28.09
CA CYS A 17 -7.31 23.61 26.72
C CYS A 17 -6.64 22.24 26.57
N PHE A 18 -5.77 21.86 27.52
CA PHE A 18 -5.12 20.55 27.50
C PHE A 18 -6.12 19.39 27.59
N LYS A 19 -7.13 19.49 28.48
CA LYS A 19 -8.22 18.51 28.57
C LYS A 19 -9.01 18.42 27.26
N CYS A 20 -9.31 19.54 26.62
CA CYS A 20 -9.99 19.55 25.33
C CYS A 20 -9.15 18.85 24.25
N VAL A 21 -7.84 19.09 24.20
CA VAL A 21 -6.94 18.41 23.26
C VAL A 21 -6.93 16.90 23.50
N ILE A 22 -6.81 16.46 24.77
CA ILE A 22 -6.90 15.03 25.10
C ILE A 22 -8.25 14.45 24.67
N ALA A 23 -9.35 15.13 24.95
CA ALA A 23 -10.69 14.67 24.57
C ALA A 23 -10.83 14.54 23.05
N MET A 24 -10.30 15.50 22.28
CA MET A 24 -10.28 15.43 20.82
C MET A 24 -9.48 14.22 20.31
N PHE A 25 -8.28 13.99 20.85
CA PHE A 25 -7.49 12.81 20.48
C PHE A 25 -8.18 11.51 20.87
N ALA A 26 -8.79 11.43 22.05
CA ALA A 26 -9.54 10.26 22.49
C ALA A 26 -10.71 9.95 21.54
N LEU A 27 -11.49 10.97 21.16
CA LEU A 27 -12.57 10.82 20.17
C LEU A 27 -12.04 10.36 18.81
N TRP A 28 -10.91 10.92 18.37
CA TRP A 28 -10.27 10.52 17.11
C TRP A 28 -9.79 9.06 17.15
N TYR A 29 -9.19 8.61 18.25
CA TYR A 29 -8.78 7.22 18.44
C TYR A 29 -9.97 6.27 18.47
N ILE A 30 -11.06 6.63 19.16
CA ILE A 30 -12.29 5.83 19.17
C ILE A 30 -12.87 5.73 17.75
N TYR A 31 -12.96 6.84 17.03
CA TYR A 31 -13.41 6.87 15.64
C TYR A 31 -12.54 5.96 14.76
N LYS A 32 -11.21 6.11 14.81
CA LYS A 32 -10.28 5.28 14.03
C LYS A 32 -10.36 3.80 14.40
N GLY A 33 -10.43 3.49 15.69
CA GLY A 33 -10.55 2.11 16.18
C GLY A 33 -11.86 1.46 15.75
N ALA A 34 -12.99 2.18 15.83
CA ALA A 34 -14.28 1.68 15.37
C ALA A 34 -14.26 1.38 13.87
N PHE A 35 -13.71 2.29 13.05
CA PHE A 35 -13.59 2.06 11.61
C PHE A 35 -12.64 0.91 11.25
N LEU A 36 -11.54 0.74 12.00
CA LEU A 36 -10.65 -0.40 11.82
C LEU A 36 -11.38 -1.72 12.09
N ILE A 37 -12.10 -1.82 13.20
CA ILE A 37 -12.86 -3.03 13.55
C ILE A 37 -13.95 -3.31 12.50
N LEU A 38 -14.66 -2.28 12.03
CA LEU A 38 -15.70 -2.42 11.01
C LEU A 38 -15.16 -2.83 9.63
N ASP A 39 -13.92 -2.47 9.29
CA ASP A 39 -13.28 -2.93 8.04
C ASP A 39 -12.76 -4.37 8.19
N GLU A 40 -12.11 -4.67 9.32
CA GLU A 40 -11.58 -6.01 9.61
C GLU A 40 -12.68 -7.05 9.74
N GLU A 41 -13.81 -6.74 10.38
CA GLU A 41 -14.92 -7.68 10.54
C GLU A 41 -15.47 -8.18 9.19
N LYS A 42 -15.46 -7.33 8.16
CA LYS A 42 -15.87 -7.70 6.79
C LYS A 42 -14.85 -8.60 6.09
N ARG A 43 -13.57 -8.48 6.42
CA ARG A 43 -12.47 -9.27 5.83
C ARG A 43 -12.15 -10.51 6.66
N TYR A 44 -12.64 -10.57 7.90
CA TYR A 44 -12.33 -11.63 8.83
C TYR A 44 -12.85 -12.97 8.32
N ASN A 45 -11.95 -13.93 8.22
CA ASN A 45 -12.29 -15.30 7.90
C ASN A 45 -11.40 -16.23 8.73
N SER A 46 -12.04 -16.95 9.65
CA SER A 46 -11.38 -17.84 10.62
C SER A 46 -10.55 -18.95 9.97
N LYS A 47 -10.84 -19.33 8.71
CA LYS A 47 -10.03 -20.28 7.94
C LYS A 47 -8.56 -19.83 7.86
N TRP A 48 -8.35 -18.52 7.78
CA TRP A 48 -7.02 -17.93 7.59
C TRP A 48 -6.18 -17.85 8.86
N LEU A 49 -6.74 -18.24 10.03
CA LEU A 49 -5.96 -18.39 11.25
C LEU A 49 -5.05 -19.63 11.21
N VAL A 50 -5.37 -20.60 10.35
CA VAL A 50 -4.63 -21.86 10.20
C VAL A 50 -4.02 -21.98 8.80
N TYR A 51 -4.73 -21.52 7.78
CA TYR A 51 -4.28 -21.54 6.39
C TYR A 51 -3.78 -20.18 5.95
N GLN A 52 -2.74 -20.15 5.11
CA GLN A 52 -2.32 -18.92 4.45
C GLN A 52 -3.46 -18.39 3.57
N GLN A 53 -3.68 -17.08 3.58
CA GLN A 53 -4.62 -16.42 2.67
C GLN A 53 -4.13 -16.53 1.23
N ASP A 54 -5.06 -16.71 0.30
CA ASP A 54 -4.77 -16.54 -1.11
C ASP A 54 -4.40 -15.07 -1.39
N TYR A 55 -3.53 -14.84 -2.38
CA TYR A 55 -3.23 -13.48 -2.84
C TYR A 55 -4.50 -12.80 -3.36
N GLY A 56 -4.57 -11.47 -3.18
CA GLY A 56 -5.68 -10.69 -3.71
C GLY A 56 -5.75 -10.74 -5.24
N THR A 57 -6.97 -10.71 -5.78
CA THR A 57 -7.21 -10.55 -7.22
C THR A 57 -7.40 -9.08 -7.51
N TYR A 58 -6.58 -8.54 -8.41
CA TYR A 58 -6.61 -7.14 -8.81
C TYR A 58 -6.55 -7.04 -10.34
N ASP A 59 -7.02 -5.92 -10.85
CA ASP A 59 -6.99 -5.65 -12.29
C ASP A 59 -5.55 -5.43 -12.76
N VAL A 60 -5.21 -6.09 -13.87
CA VAL A 60 -3.91 -6.01 -14.51
C VAL A 60 -4.07 -5.62 -15.97
N ASP A 61 -3.11 -4.85 -16.47
CA ASP A 61 -2.91 -4.62 -17.89
C ASP A 61 -1.77 -5.49 -18.40
N THR A 62 -1.61 -5.55 -19.73
CA THR A 62 -0.61 -6.38 -20.40
C THR A 62 0.30 -5.58 -21.31
N PHE A 63 1.54 -6.05 -21.46
CA PHE A 63 2.46 -5.62 -22.51
C PHE A 63 3.24 -6.83 -23.05
N GLU A 64 3.86 -6.69 -24.22
CA GLU A 64 4.61 -7.79 -24.85
C GLU A 64 6.10 -7.47 -24.97
N ILE A 65 6.92 -8.48 -24.68
CA ILE A 65 8.37 -8.48 -24.93
C ILE A 65 8.69 -9.74 -25.70
N ASP A 66 9.27 -9.61 -26.90
CA ASP A 66 9.67 -10.73 -27.76
C ASP A 66 8.59 -11.80 -27.95
N GLY A 67 7.32 -11.38 -28.06
CA GLY A 67 6.15 -12.26 -28.23
C GLY A 67 5.66 -12.94 -26.95
N THR A 68 6.24 -12.62 -25.80
CA THR A 68 5.75 -13.07 -24.48
C THR A 68 4.92 -11.96 -23.83
N THR A 69 3.71 -12.30 -23.38
CA THR A 69 2.83 -11.39 -22.64
C THR A 69 3.23 -11.31 -21.16
N PHE A 70 3.44 -10.09 -20.68
CA PHE A 70 3.68 -9.76 -19.27
C PHE A 70 2.49 -8.99 -18.71
N TYR A 71 2.22 -9.19 -17.42
CA TYR A 71 1.14 -8.53 -16.69
C TYR A 71 1.70 -7.47 -15.73
N TYR A 72 1.02 -6.35 -15.57
CA TYR A 72 1.38 -5.32 -14.60
C TYR A 72 0.12 -4.71 -13.96
N PRO A 73 0.21 -4.17 -12.72
CA PRO A 73 -0.98 -3.72 -12.02
C PRO A 73 -1.49 -2.41 -12.64
N VAL A 74 -2.82 -2.29 -12.79
CA VAL A 74 -3.44 -1.02 -13.21
C VAL A 74 -3.21 0.08 -12.15
N SER A 75 -3.10 -0.30 -10.88
CA SER A 75 -2.83 0.64 -9.79
C SER A 75 -2.06 0.02 -8.63
N GLY A 76 -1.15 0.80 -8.05
CA GLY A 76 -0.38 0.41 -6.87
C GLY A 76 0.55 -0.78 -7.13
N ASP A 77 0.86 -1.52 -6.07
CA ASP A 77 1.68 -2.73 -6.11
C ASP A 77 0.79 -3.95 -5.87
N GLN A 78 -0.01 -4.27 -6.88
CA GLN A 78 -1.11 -5.23 -6.81
C GLN A 78 -0.92 -6.45 -7.73
N VAL A 79 0.28 -6.66 -8.27
CA VAL A 79 0.56 -7.82 -9.14
C VAL A 79 1.18 -8.94 -8.31
N GLY A 80 0.55 -10.11 -8.33
CA GLY A 80 0.98 -11.29 -7.58
C GLY A 80 1.48 -12.41 -8.50
N TYR A 81 1.73 -13.59 -7.91
CA TYR A 81 2.21 -14.77 -8.64
C TYR A 81 1.18 -15.39 -9.58
N ALA A 82 -0.12 -15.09 -9.41
CA ALA A 82 -1.17 -15.67 -10.24
C ALA A 82 -1.03 -15.30 -11.73
N PRO A 83 -0.85 -14.01 -12.10
CA PRO A 83 -0.53 -13.60 -13.46
C PRO A 83 0.99 -13.57 -13.70
N PHE A 84 1.62 -14.72 -13.92
CA PHE A 84 3.06 -14.80 -14.27
C PHE A 84 3.26 -15.01 -15.79
N PRO A 85 4.23 -14.32 -16.43
CA PRO A 85 5.19 -13.38 -15.83
C PRO A 85 4.60 -12.00 -15.56
N SER A 86 4.98 -11.41 -14.42
CA SER A 86 4.49 -10.11 -13.96
C SER A 86 5.62 -9.07 -13.81
N SER A 87 5.29 -7.79 -13.98
CA SER A 87 6.15 -6.64 -13.75
C SER A 87 5.41 -5.57 -12.94
N ALA A 88 6.16 -4.73 -12.20
CA ALA A 88 5.58 -3.63 -11.44
C ALA A 88 5.03 -2.49 -12.33
N LYS A 89 5.46 -2.44 -13.59
CA LYS A 89 5.05 -1.45 -14.60
C LYS A 89 5.30 -1.99 -16.02
N ASP A 90 4.80 -1.28 -17.01
CA ASP A 90 5.16 -1.51 -18.42
C ASP A 90 6.67 -1.28 -18.64
N MET A 91 7.34 -2.29 -19.18
CA MET A 91 8.78 -2.30 -19.46
C MET A 91 9.09 -2.31 -20.97
N THR A 92 8.10 -2.07 -21.82
CA THR A 92 8.27 -1.99 -23.27
C THR A 92 9.39 -1.00 -23.62
N GLY A 93 10.34 -1.45 -24.44
CA GLY A 93 11.49 -0.65 -24.88
C GLY A 93 12.58 -0.39 -23.84
N GLN A 94 12.47 -0.95 -22.63
CA GLN A 94 13.51 -0.86 -21.59
C GLN A 94 14.30 -2.16 -21.45
N ILE A 95 13.66 -3.30 -21.72
CA ILE A 95 14.25 -4.63 -21.59
C ILE A 95 13.86 -5.51 -22.78
N GLU A 96 14.67 -6.52 -23.03
CA GLU A 96 14.43 -7.59 -24.00
C GLU A 96 14.87 -8.93 -23.39
N LEU A 97 14.38 -10.05 -23.92
CA LEU A 97 14.78 -11.38 -23.49
C LEU A 97 16.15 -11.71 -24.11
N ILE A 98 17.01 -12.43 -23.37
CA ILE A 98 18.39 -12.70 -23.83
C ILE A 98 18.40 -13.53 -25.12
N ASP A 99 17.49 -14.49 -25.26
CA ASP A 99 17.36 -15.38 -26.42
C ASP A 99 15.90 -15.53 -26.91
N GLY A 100 15.02 -14.60 -26.53
CA GLY A 100 13.59 -14.67 -26.82
C GLY A 100 12.78 -15.57 -25.86
N SER A 101 13.42 -16.22 -24.88
CA SER A 101 12.73 -16.97 -23.82
C SER A 101 12.92 -16.34 -22.44
N VAL A 102 11.88 -16.41 -21.62
CA VAL A 102 11.92 -15.95 -20.21
C VAL A 102 12.91 -16.78 -19.39
N GLU A 103 13.14 -18.04 -19.76
CA GLU A 103 14.07 -18.95 -19.04
C GLU A 103 15.52 -18.46 -19.07
N SER A 104 15.90 -17.78 -20.16
CA SER A 104 17.26 -17.30 -20.36
C SER A 104 17.51 -15.95 -19.73
N GLY A 105 16.48 -15.32 -19.18
CA GLY A 105 16.56 -14.06 -18.46
C GLY A 105 16.43 -12.82 -19.35
N PHE A 106 16.75 -11.68 -18.75
CA PHE A 106 16.49 -10.35 -19.30
C PHE A 106 17.79 -9.58 -19.50
N LYS A 107 17.86 -8.78 -20.56
CA LYS A 107 18.92 -7.77 -20.76
C LYS A 107 18.29 -6.39 -20.89
N SER A 108 19.01 -5.37 -20.43
CA SER A 108 18.61 -3.97 -20.61
C SER A 108 18.88 -3.55 -22.05
N ILE A 109 17.92 -2.84 -22.63
CA ILE A 109 18.16 -2.08 -23.84
C ILE A 109 18.82 -0.78 -23.36
N GLU A 110 20.15 -0.72 -23.40
CA GLU A 110 20.88 0.52 -23.08
C GLU A 110 20.37 1.62 -24.05
N SER A 111 19.70 2.62 -23.50
CA SER A 111 19.53 3.89 -24.20
C SER A 111 20.87 4.62 -24.15
N GLU A 112 21.53 4.80 -25.29
CA GLU A 112 22.58 5.80 -25.46
C GLU A 112 22.16 7.18 -24.91
#